data_AF-A0AAU8NB03-F1
#
_entry.id   AF-A0AAU8NB03-F1
#
_cell.length_a   1.000
_cell.length_b   1.000
_cell.length_c   1.000
_cell.angle_alpha   90.00
_cell.angle_beta   90.00
_cell.angle_gamma   90.00
#
_symmetry.space_group_name_H-M   'P 1'
#
loop_
_entity.id
_entity.type
_entity.pdbx_description
1 polymer ?
#
loop_
_entity_poly.entity_id
_entity_poly.type
_entity_poly.pdbx_seq_one_letter_code
_entity_poly.pdbx_strand_id
1 'polypeptide(L)'
;MDAITLKQKLQQIQTVNHAADQVEQPYELALHMMKHIGNPDPVLRDELIYITLATWIGQNVFADDQLKALMQLALDDEHLFYRIGEQETDSVFTRTFSVLILPPILSMDRQRSFLQREDAAWIQQRLITYLREEKDVRGYVEDKGWAHASAHAADAAEDLAQSTYLEQTDLQALLHALSIKVMESGRAYIYDEDQRMAQAAVAILNRNLLEQAALEAWVAQLQTARSEDVRDGMTLQENSHMSVNIRMFMQSLYFAVRNKEGEPFPVVRSLLLKALVGGEV
;
A
#
# COMPACT_ATOMS: atom_id res chain seq x y z
N MET A 1 12.94 -23.60 -8.83
CA MET A 1 11.72 -24.15 -9.46
C MET A 1 11.23 -23.20 -10.56
N ASP A 2 10.79 -23.72 -11.71
CA ASP A 2 10.14 -22.90 -12.74
C ASP A 2 8.66 -22.60 -12.39
N ALA A 3 8.03 -21.68 -13.14
CA ALA A 3 6.68 -21.20 -12.86
C ALA A 3 5.61 -22.30 -13.00
N ILE A 4 5.75 -23.21 -13.96
CA ILE A 4 4.76 -24.27 -14.21
C ILE A 4 4.77 -25.28 -13.06
N THR A 5 5.96 -25.71 -12.66
CA THR A 5 6.16 -26.63 -11.53
C THR A 5 5.67 -25.99 -10.23
N LEU A 6 5.96 -24.70 -10.03
CA LEU A 6 5.48 -23.96 -8.86
C LEU A 6 3.95 -23.90 -8.85
N LYS A 7 3.31 -23.55 -9.98
CA LYS A 7 1.86 -23.48 -10.10
C LYS A 7 1.18 -24.80 -9.73
N GLN A 8 1.66 -25.91 -10.28
CA GLN A 8 1.12 -27.24 -9.98
C GLN A 8 1.24 -27.59 -8.49
N LYS A 9 2.38 -27.27 -7.87
CA LYS A 9 2.59 -27.51 -6.44
C LYS A 9 1.66 -26.64 -5.57
N LEU A 10 1.50 -25.37 -5.90
CA LEU A 10 0.60 -24.47 -5.17
C LEU A 10 -0.87 -24.83 -5.36
N GLN A 11 -1.27 -25.33 -6.53
CA GLN A 11 -2.63 -25.86 -6.74
C GLN A 11 -2.92 -27.05 -5.81
N GLN A 12 -1.96 -27.96 -5.62
CA GLN A 12 -2.11 -29.06 -4.65
C GLN A 12 -2.27 -28.51 -3.22
N ILE A 13 -1.45 -27.54 -2.82
CA ILE A 13 -1.54 -26.87 -1.52
C ILE A 13 -2.89 -26.15 -1.33
N GLN A 14 -3.42 -25.51 -2.38
CA GLN A 14 -4.73 -24.87 -2.36
C GLN A 14 -5.86 -25.88 -2.09
N THR A 15 -5.80 -27.11 -2.63
CA THR A 15 -6.84 -28.15 -2.37
C THR A 15 -6.97 -28.55 -0.90
N VAL A 16 -5.93 -28.32 -0.10
CA VAL A 16 -5.91 -28.55 1.35
C VAL A 16 -5.97 -27.23 2.13
N ASN A 17 -6.63 -26.21 1.58
CA ASN A 17 -6.80 -24.88 2.18
C ASN A 17 -5.49 -24.19 2.57
N HIS A 18 -4.48 -24.30 1.71
CA HIS A 18 -3.16 -23.72 1.92
C HIS A 18 -2.44 -24.22 3.19
N ALA A 19 -2.77 -25.41 3.70
CA ALA A 19 -2.08 -25.97 4.87
C ALA A 19 -0.59 -26.23 4.58
N ALA A 20 0.28 -25.83 5.52
CA ALA A 20 1.73 -26.03 5.42
C ALA A 20 2.19 -27.40 5.95
N ASP A 21 1.34 -28.15 6.66
CA ASP A 21 1.69 -29.39 7.38
C ASP A 21 2.34 -30.48 6.50
N GLN A 22 2.03 -30.48 5.21
CA GLN A 22 2.56 -31.46 4.24
C GLN A 22 3.73 -30.90 3.40
N VAL A 23 4.17 -29.68 3.69
CA VAL A 23 5.29 -29.05 2.99
C VAL A 23 6.55 -29.18 3.84
N GLU A 24 7.48 -30.02 3.42
CA GLU A 24 8.71 -30.31 4.16
C GLU A 24 9.60 -29.07 4.38
N GLN A 25 9.67 -28.17 3.38
CA GLN A 25 10.50 -26.97 3.40
C GLN A 25 9.66 -25.74 2.97
N PRO A 26 8.78 -25.22 3.85
CA PRO A 26 7.86 -24.14 3.47
C PRO A 26 8.60 -22.84 3.16
N TYR A 27 9.69 -22.55 3.87
CA TYR A 27 10.49 -21.36 3.61
C TYR A 27 11.18 -21.39 2.24
N GLU A 28 11.79 -22.51 1.85
CA GLU A 28 12.37 -22.66 0.50
C GLU A 28 11.32 -22.52 -0.61
N LEU A 29 10.10 -23.02 -0.37
CA LEU A 29 9.00 -22.78 -1.31
C LEU A 29 8.61 -21.31 -1.37
N ALA A 30 8.61 -20.59 -0.24
CA ALA A 30 8.35 -19.15 -0.19
C ALA A 30 9.39 -18.35 -0.99
N LEU A 31 10.66 -18.73 -0.95
CA LEU A 31 11.69 -18.10 -1.77
C LEU A 31 11.45 -18.34 -3.28
N HIS A 32 10.96 -19.52 -3.66
CA HIS A 32 10.50 -19.76 -5.03
C HIS A 32 9.26 -18.94 -5.40
N MET A 33 8.31 -18.76 -4.48
CA MET A 33 7.16 -17.89 -4.68
C MET A 33 7.57 -16.43 -4.90
N MET A 34 8.49 -15.91 -4.08
CA MET A 34 9.03 -14.55 -4.24
C MET A 34 9.69 -14.34 -5.60
N LYS A 35 10.42 -15.32 -6.13
CA LYS A 35 11.00 -15.25 -7.48
C LYS A 35 9.94 -15.09 -8.59
N HIS A 36 8.71 -15.54 -8.36
CA HIS A 36 7.60 -15.47 -9.32
C HIS A 36 6.47 -14.53 -8.85
N ILE A 37 6.74 -13.67 -7.86
CA ILE A 37 5.73 -12.80 -7.21
C ILE A 37 5.07 -11.81 -8.18
N GLY A 38 5.73 -11.52 -9.30
CA GLY A 38 5.23 -10.65 -10.37
C GLY A 38 4.82 -11.38 -11.65
N ASN A 39 4.47 -12.67 -11.58
CA ASN A 39 4.12 -13.43 -12.79
C ASN A 39 2.90 -12.82 -13.51
N PRO A 40 2.89 -12.70 -14.86
CA PRO A 40 1.72 -12.19 -15.59
C PRO A 40 0.48 -13.06 -15.51
N ASP A 41 0.61 -14.34 -15.15
CA ASP A 41 -0.50 -15.26 -14.91
C ASP A 41 -1.19 -14.95 -13.56
N PRO A 42 -2.41 -14.36 -13.55
CA PRO A 42 -3.08 -13.94 -12.32
C PRO A 42 -3.45 -15.11 -11.41
N VAL A 43 -3.65 -16.32 -11.97
CA VAL A 43 -3.93 -17.49 -11.14
C VAL A 43 -2.67 -17.87 -10.35
N LEU A 44 -1.49 -17.84 -10.98
CA LEU A 44 -0.25 -18.12 -10.26
C LEU A 44 0.06 -17.02 -9.25
N ARG A 45 -0.07 -15.76 -9.65
CA ARG A 45 0.32 -14.61 -8.83
C ARG A 45 -0.64 -14.34 -7.69
N ASP A 46 -1.92 -14.11 -7.99
CA ASP A 46 -2.92 -13.60 -7.06
C ASP A 46 -3.48 -14.76 -6.23
N GLU A 47 -4.04 -15.78 -6.91
CA GLU A 47 -4.80 -16.85 -6.24
C GLU A 47 -3.92 -17.89 -5.53
N LEU A 48 -2.68 -18.06 -6.01
CA LEU A 48 -1.77 -19.09 -5.50
C LEU A 48 -0.63 -18.50 -4.69
N ILE A 49 0.27 -17.71 -5.29
CA ILE A 49 1.46 -17.19 -4.60
C ILE A 49 1.05 -16.28 -3.43
N TYR A 50 0.29 -15.21 -3.71
CA TYR A 50 -0.04 -14.23 -2.69
C TYR A 50 -0.88 -14.83 -1.57
N ILE A 51 -1.97 -15.54 -1.89
CA ILE A 51 -2.82 -16.18 -0.88
C ILE A 51 -2.03 -17.18 -0.03
N THR A 52 -1.15 -18.00 -0.63
CA THR A 52 -0.34 -18.96 0.15
C THR A 52 0.63 -18.22 1.07
N LEU A 53 1.35 -17.21 0.58
CA LEU A 53 2.27 -16.42 1.41
C LEU A 53 1.55 -15.74 2.57
N ALA A 54 0.47 -15.01 2.30
CA ALA A 54 -0.32 -14.31 3.32
C ALA A 54 -0.89 -15.30 4.36
N THR A 55 -1.40 -16.45 3.92
CA THR A 55 -1.90 -17.50 4.80
C THR A 55 -0.80 -18.06 5.69
N TRP A 56 0.36 -18.42 5.12
CA TRP A 56 1.47 -19.01 5.87
C TRP A 56 2.09 -18.03 6.86
N ILE A 57 2.21 -16.75 6.49
CA ILE A 57 2.64 -15.70 7.40
C ILE A 57 1.66 -15.62 8.59
N GLY A 58 0.35 -15.50 8.31
CA GLY A 58 -0.68 -15.40 9.36
C GLY A 58 -0.83 -16.65 10.24
N GLN A 59 -0.46 -17.83 9.73
CA GLN A 59 -0.50 -19.11 10.46
C GLN A 59 0.79 -19.41 11.22
N ASN A 60 1.73 -18.46 11.34
CA ASN A 60 3.01 -18.64 12.02
C ASN A 60 3.87 -19.78 11.44
N VAL A 61 3.77 -20.05 10.13
CA VAL A 61 4.60 -21.07 9.47
C VAL A 61 6.07 -20.69 9.46
N PHE A 62 6.37 -19.39 9.44
CA PHE A 62 7.74 -18.87 9.40
C PHE A 62 8.25 -18.38 10.76
N ALA A 63 9.53 -18.65 11.01
CA ALA A 63 10.27 -18.08 12.12
C ALA A 63 10.52 -16.56 11.92
N ASP A 64 10.87 -15.85 12.98
CA ASP A 64 11.06 -14.39 12.97
C ASP A 64 12.15 -13.95 11.98
N ASP A 65 13.26 -14.68 11.93
CA ASP A 65 14.37 -14.45 11.02
C ASP A 65 13.97 -14.67 9.55
N GLN A 66 13.12 -15.67 9.30
CA GLN A 66 12.56 -15.95 7.98
C GLN A 66 11.59 -14.85 7.53
N LEU A 67 10.72 -14.35 8.41
CA LEU A 67 9.84 -13.22 8.11
C LEU A 67 10.64 -11.96 7.81
N LYS A 68 11.68 -11.67 8.59
CA LYS A 68 12.59 -10.55 8.35
C LYS A 68 13.33 -10.69 7.02
N ALA A 69 13.76 -11.90 6.65
CA ALA A 69 14.39 -12.16 5.36
C ALA A 69 13.41 -11.99 4.18
N LEU A 70 12.15 -12.45 4.30
CA LEU A 70 11.12 -12.23 3.27
C LEU A 70 10.80 -10.74 3.11
N MET A 71 10.70 -9.99 4.21
CA MET A 71 10.54 -8.53 4.17
C MET A 71 11.70 -7.87 3.43
N GLN A 72 12.94 -8.27 3.73
CA GLN A 72 14.13 -7.73 3.07
C GLN A 72 14.14 -8.02 1.56
N LEU A 73 13.76 -9.23 1.18
CA LEU A 73 13.64 -9.63 -0.22
C LEU A 73 12.55 -8.83 -0.94
N ALA A 74 11.35 -8.74 -0.36
CA ALA A 74 10.23 -7.98 -0.92
C ALA A 74 10.57 -6.49 -1.13
N LEU A 75 11.42 -5.94 -0.27
CA LEU A 75 11.81 -4.53 -0.31
C LEU A 75 13.10 -4.26 -1.08
N ASP A 76 13.73 -5.25 -1.73
CA ASP A 76 14.99 -5.04 -2.45
C ASP A 76 14.79 -4.35 -3.83
N ASP A 77 15.90 -4.16 -4.56
CA ASP A 77 15.90 -3.48 -5.85
C ASP A 77 15.39 -4.36 -7.01
N GLU A 78 15.40 -5.68 -6.84
CA GLU A 78 14.91 -6.67 -7.82
C GLU A 78 13.42 -7.01 -7.62
N HIS A 79 12.81 -6.49 -6.55
CA HIS A 79 11.40 -6.67 -6.19
C HIS A 79 10.66 -5.33 -6.16
N LEU A 80 10.70 -4.60 -5.04
CA LEU A 80 9.98 -3.33 -4.88
C LEU A 80 10.37 -2.30 -5.94
N PHE A 81 11.65 -2.22 -6.31
CA PHE A 81 12.14 -1.26 -7.30
C PHE A 81 12.44 -1.88 -8.67
N TYR A 82 11.93 -3.09 -8.93
CA TYR A 82 12.12 -3.75 -10.21
C TYR A 82 11.64 -2.89 -11.37
N ARG A 83 12.60 -2.28 -12.09
CA ARG A 83 12.35 -1.33 -13.19
C ARG A 83 11.40 -0.20 -12.81
N ILE A 84 11.55 0.33 -11.60
CA ILE A 84 10.69 1.40 -11.06
C ILE A 84 10.57 2.58 -12.05
N GLY A 85 9.35 3.06 -12.24
CA GLY A 85 9.02 4.14 -13.16
C GLY A 85 8.64 3.69 -14.58
N GLU A 86 8.88 2.42 -14.95
CA GLU A 86 8.27 1.85 -16.16
C GLU A 86 6.74 1.82 -16.01
N GLN A 87 6.05 2.16 -17.10
CA GLN A 87 4.60 2.19 -17.21
C GLN A 87 4.13 1.24 -18.31
N GLU A 88 2.92 0.71 -18.17
CA GLU A 88 2.27 -0.12 -19.19
C GLU A 88 3.01 -1.42 -19.53
N THR A 89 3.87 -1.90 -18.62
CA THR A 89 4.59 -3.18 -18.73
C THR A 89 4.23 -4.12 -17.59
N ASP A 90 4.65 -5.38 -17.69
CA ASP A 90 4.40 -6.39 -16.65
C ASP A 90 5.31 -6.23 -15.43
N SER A 91 6.30 -5.31 -15.47
CA SER A 91 7.19 -5.06 -14.33
C SER A 91 6.44 -4.51 -13.11
N VAL A 92 5.27 -3.89 -13.32
CA VAL A 92 4.37 -3.44 -12.25
C VAL A 92 3.97 -4.59 -11.31
N PHE A 93 3.73 -5.80 -11.82
CA PHE A 93 3.27 -6.91 -10.98
C PHE A 93 4.31 -7.31 -9.94
N THR A 94 5.60 -7.32 -10.30
CA THR A 94 6.67 -7.59 -9.34
C THR A 94 6.66 -6.56 -8.22
N ARG A 95 6.65 -5.26 -8.56
CA ARG A 95 6.74 -4.19 -7.55
C ARG A 95 5.54 -4.18 -6.60
N THR A 96 4.36 -4.31 -7.18
CA THR A 96 3.08 -4.16 -6.48
C THR A 96 2.76 -5.35 -5.56
N PHE A 97 3.04 -6.58 -6.00
CA PHE A 97 2.89 -7.74 -5.12
C PHE A 97 4.01 -7.84 -4.09
N SER A 98 5.19 -7.28 -4.37
CA SER A 98 6.26 -7.21 -3.37
C SER A 98 5.89 -6.29 -2.20
N VAL A 99 5.35 -5.09 -2.47
CA VAL A 99 4.88 -4.21 -1.39
C VAL A 99 3.67 -4.80 -0.62
N LEU A 100 2.81 -5.58 -1.30
CA LEU A 100 1.63 -6.23 -0.69
C LEU A 100 1.98 -7.35 0.31
N ILE A 101 3.22 -7.84 0.34
CA ILE A 101 3.68 -8.79 1.35
C ILE A 101 3.96 -8.11 2.69
N LEU A 102 4.15 -6.79 2.74
CA LEU A 102 4.40 -6.09 4.00
C LEU A 102 3.26 -6.18 5.02
N PRO A 103 1.98 -5.91 4.68
CA PRO A 103 0.85 -6.00 5.61
C PRO A 103 0.84 -7.26 6.48
N PRO A 104 0.86 -8.50 5.93
CA PRO A 104 0.84 -9.69 6.78
C PRO A 104 2.11 -9.82 7.65
N ILE A 105 3.29 -9.41 7.17
CA ILE A 105 4.54 -9.46 7.97
C ILE A 105 4.47 -8.48 9.13
N LEU A 106 4.06 -7.23 8.88
CA LEU A 106 3.92 -6.19 9.90
C LEU A 106 2.84 -6.53 10.93
N SER A 107 1.76 -7.20 10.50
CA SER A 107 0.77 -7.78 11.41
C SER A 107 1.37 -8.83 12.35
N MET A 108 2.23 -9.71 11.84
CA MET A 108 2.94 -10.68 12.68
C MET A 108 3.93 -10.00 13.62
N ASP A 109 4.62 -8.96 13.17
CA ASP A 109 5.52 -8.18 14.02
C ASP A 109 4.79 -7.53 15.19
N ARG A 110 3.58 -6.98 14.98
CA ARG A 110 2.78 -6.45 16.10
C ARG A 110 2.39 -7.50 17.14
N GLN A 111 2.38 -8.79 16.78
CA GLN A 111 2.06 -9.89 17.68
C GLN A 111 3.29 -10.47 18.38
N ARG A 112 4.44 -10.47 17.71
CA ARG A 112 5.66 -11.19 18.14
C ARG A 112 6.85 -10.28 18.45
N SER A 113 6.83 -9.03 17.98
CA SER A 113 7.83 -7.99 18.18
C SER A 113 9.26 -8.43 17.77
N PHE A 114 9.44 -8.77 16.49
CA PHE A 114 10.73 -9.26 15.97
C PHE A 114 11.50 -8.23 15.14
N LEU A 115 10.83 -7.18 14.64
CA LEU A 115 11.45 -6.06 13.96
C LEU A 115 11.99 -5.06 14.99
N GLN A 116 13.07 -4.38 14.62
CA GLN A 116 13.69 -3.32 15.40
C GLN A 116 13.40 -1.95 14.79
N ARG A 117 13.77 -0.88 15.50
CA ARG A 117 13.59 0.50 15.04
C ARG A 117 14.25 0.73 13.68
N GLU A 118 15.43 0.15 13.47
CA GLU A 118 16.19 0.26 12.22
C GLU A 118 15.45 -0.42 11.06
N ASP A 119 14.75 -1.53 11.32
CA ASP A 119 13.92 -2.20 10.32
C ASP A 119 12.73 -1.33 9.94
N ALA A 120 12.02 -0.76 10.93
CA ALA A 120 10.87 0.13 10.68
C ALA A 120 11.27 1.38 9.87
N ALA A 121 12.40 2.00 10.21
CA ALA A 121 12.96 3.13 9.46
C ALA A 121 13.33 2.74 8.02
N TRP A 122 13.91 1.56 7.82
CA TRP A 122 14.25 1.06 6.49
C TRP A 122 13.00 0.81 5.64
N ILE A 123 11.97 0.14 6.20
CA ILE A 123 10.69 -0.09 5.51
C ILE A 123 10.06 1.24 5.10
N GLN A 124 10.00 2.20 6.02
CA GLN A 124 9.45 3.52 5.77
C GLN A 124 10.17 4.24 4.62
N GLN A 125 11.50 4.27 4.64
CA GLN A 125 12.29 4.91 3.59
C GLN A 125 12.01 4.29 2.21
N ARG A 126 11.98 2.95 2.13
CA ARG A 126 11.72 2.22 0.89
C ARG A 126 10.29 2.45 0.40
N LEU A 127 9.30 2.43 1.29
CA LEU A 127 7.90 2.66 0.96
C LEU A 127 7.63 4.11 0.49
N ILE A 128 8.20 5.11 1.16
CA ILE A 128 8.10 6.51 0.73
C ILE A 128 8.73 6.70 -0.66
N THR A 129 9.88 6.08 -0.89
CA THR A 129 10.53 6.10 -2.20
C THR A 129 9.65 5.44 -3.25
N TYR A 130 9.06 4.28 -2.96
CA TYR A 130 8.11 3.61 -3.86
C TYR A 130 6.92 4.50 -4.24
N LEU A 131 6.25 5.09 -3.24
CA LEU A 131 5.11 5.99 -3.44
C LEU A 131 5.46 7.20 -4.33
N ARG A 132 6.70 7.68 -4.27
CA ARG A 132 7.17 8.81 -5.10
C ARG A 132 7.55 8.39 -6.52
N GLU A 133 8.32 7.31 -6.65
CA GLU A 133 8.97 6.92 -7.91
C GLU A 133 8.06 6.07 -8.80
N GLU A 134 7.13 5.29 -8.24
CA GLU A 134 6.21 4.49 -9.05
C GLU A 134 5.36 5.40 -9.95
N LYS A 135 5.27 5.06 -11.24
CA LYS A 135 4.47 5.80 -12.23
C LYS A 135 3.34 4.97 -12.82
N ASP A 136 3.42 3.63 -12.72
CA ASP A 136 2.34 2.77 -13.16
C ASP A 136 1.29 2.65 -12.07
N VAL A 137 0.17 3.35 -12.27
CA VAL A 137 -0.94 3.44 -11.31
C VAL A 137 -2.17 2.65 -11.77
N ARG A 138 -2.01 1.70 -12.70
CA ARG A 138 -3.11 0.85 -13.14
C ARG A 138 -3.65 0.02 -11.97
N GLY A 139 -4.98 -0.05 -11.84
CA GLY A 139 -5.64 -0.90 -10.85
C GLY A 139 -5.78 -2.35 -11.34
N TYR A 140 -6.49 -2.55 -12.45
CA TYR A 140 -6.69 -3.85 -13.10
C TYR A 140 -6.18 -3.83 -14.55
N VAL A 141 -5.55 -4.92 -14.98
CA VAL A 141 -5.11 -5.15 -16.35
C VAL A 141 -5.87 -6.35 -16.91
N GLU A 142 -6.59 -6.14 -18.01
CA GLU A 142 -7.35 -7.20 -18.69
C GLU A 142 -6.47 -8.43 -18.95
N ASP A 143 -7.03 -9.62 -18.73
CA ASP A 143 -6.35 -10.93 -18.83
C ASP A 143 -5.17 -11.17 -17.88
N LYS A 144 -4.69 -10.14 -17.16
CA LYS A 144 -3.51 -10.23 -16.28
C LYS A 144 -3.82 -9.97 -14.81
N GLY A 145 -5.00 -9.48 -14.45
CA GLY A 145 -5.44 -9.31 -13.07
C GLY A 145 -5.02 -7.98 -12.44
N TRP A 146 -4.89 -7.97 -11.11
CA TRP A 146 -4.60 -6.75 -10.35
C TRP A 146 -3.15 -6.28 -10.53
N ALA A 147 -2.97 -4.99 -10.80
CA ALA A 147 -1.69 -4.29 -10.67
C ALA A 147 -1.68 -3.46 -9.37
N HIS A 148 -2.68 -2.61 -9.15
CA HIS A 148 -3.01 -2.02 -7.85
C HIS A 148 -1.86 -1.33 -7.09
N ALA A 149 -0.93 -0.68 -7.80
CA ALA A 149 0.25 -0.09 -7.17
C ALA A 149 -0.06 0.88 -6.02
N SER A 150 -1.01 1.78 -6.23
CA SER A 150 -1.40 2.78 -5.21
C SER A 150 -2.12 2.13 -4.03
N ALA A 151 -2.95 1.11 -4.31
CA ALA A 151 -3.72 0.39 -3.30
C ALA A 151 -2.86 -0.51 -2.43
N HIS A 152 -1.96 -1.30 -3.02
CA HIS A 152 -1.05 -2.18 -2.27
C HIS A 152 -0.04 -1.39 -1.43
N ALA A 153 0.44 -0.24 -1.93
CA ALA A 153 1.27 0.65 -1.13
C ALA A 153 0.50 1.30 0.03
N ALA A 154 -0.80 1.59 -0.16
CA ALA A 154 -1.64 2.11 0.91
C ALA A 154 -1.80 1.10 2.05
N ASP A 155 -2.05 -0.18 1.75
CA ASP A 155 -2.11 -1.22 2.80
C ASP A 155 -0.79 -1.32 3.57
N ALA A 156 0.35 -1.30 2.87
CA ALA A 156 1.65 -1.32 3.51
C ALA A 156 1.87 -0.09 4.42
N ALA A 157 1.39 1.08 4.00
CA ALA A 157 1.44 2.29 4.81
C ALA A 157 0.49 2.21 6.02
N GLU A 158 -0.69 1.61 5.87
CA GLU A 158 -1.64 1.38 6.95
C GLU A 158 -1.04 0.51 8.06
N ASP A 159 -0.45 -0.62 7.69
CA ASP A 159 0.19 -1.53 8.64
C ASP A 159 1.46 -0.94 9.26
N LEU A 160 2.28 -0.23 8.47
CA LEU A 160 3.50 0.42 8.97
C LEU A 160 3.18 1.54 9.97
N ALA A 161 2.14 2.33 9.72
CA ALA A 161 1.71 3.42 10.60
C ALA A 161 1.36 2.95 12.01
N GLN A 162 1.08 1.67 12.21
CA GLN A 162 0.79 1.07 13.53
C GLN A 162 2.06 0.71 14.32
N SER A 163 3.25 0.74 13.71
CA SER A 163 4.51 0.46 14.41
C SER A 163 4.82 1.52 15.47
N THR A 164 5.13 1.08 16.68
CA THR A 164 5.50 1.96 17.80
C THR A 164 6.83 2.66 17.60
N TYR A 165 7.63 2.23 16.61
CA TYR A 165 8.89 2.86 16.25
C TYR A 165 8.75 4.11 15.38
N LEU A 166 7.60 4.31 14.72
CA LEU A 166 7.33 5.50 13.93
C LEU A 166 6.92 6.66 14.86
N GLU A 167 7.65 7.76 14.74
CA GLU A 167 7.43 9.00 15.49
C GLU A 167 6.67 10.04 14.65
N GLN A 168 6.42 11.21 15.22
CA GLN A 168 5.65 12.28 14.58
C GLN A 168 6.16 12.62 13.17
N THR A 169 7.46 12.84 13.01
CA THR A 169 8.07 13.18 11.72
C THR A 169 7.92 12.06 10.70
N ASP A 170 7.94 10.82 11.17
CA ASP A 170 7.86 9.64 10.30
C ASP A 170 6.46 9.45 9.74
N LEU A 171 5.46 9.60 10.61
CA LEU A 171 4.04 9.55 10.26
C LEU A 171 3.67 10.70 9.34
N GLN A 172 4.21 11.90 9.58
CA GLN A 172 3.98 13.04 8.69
C GLN A 172 4.58 12.79 7.30
N ALA A 173 5.81 12.26 7.22
CA ALA A 173 6.45 11.93 5.95
C ALA A 173 5.66 10.86 5.17
N LEU A 174 5.14 9.84 5.88
CA LEU A 174 4.30 8.80 5.28
C LEU A 174 2.97 9.36 4.75
N LEU A 175 2.31 10.26 5.50
CA LEU A 175 1.08 10.93 5.08
C LEU A 175 1.28 11.79 3.82
N HIS A 176 2.39 12.54 3.76
CA HIS A 176 2.75 13.29 2.56
C HIS A 176 3.06 12.38 1.37
N ALA A 177 3.72 11.24 1.59
CA ALA A 177 4.01 10.27 0.54
C ALA A 177 2.71 9.65 -0.04
N LEU A 178 1.74 9.31 0.81
CA LEU A 178 0.41 8.87 0.36
C LEU A 178 -0.28 9.94 -0.49
N SER A 179 -0.12 11.21 -0.10
CA SER A 179 -0.72 12.35 -0.82
C SER A 179 -0.22 12.47 -2.27
N ILE A 180 1.01 12.01 -2.57
CA ILE A 180 1.52 11.95 -3.93
C ILE A 180 0.63 11.07 -4.81
N LYS A 181 0.18 9.92 -4.28
CA LYS A 181 -0.75 9.03 -4.99
C LYS A 181 -2.16 9.57 -5.03
N VAL A 182 -2.65 10.18 -3.96
CA VAL A 182 -3.95 10.86 -3.96
C VAL A 182 -4.02 11.95 -5.05
N MET A 183 -2.92 12.66 -5.29
CA MET A 183 -2.80 13.71 -6.31
C MET A 183 -2.36 13.18 -7.69
N GLU A 184 -2.41 11.87 -7.93
CA GLU A 184 -2.08 11.30 -9.23
C GLU A 184 -2.99 11.86 -10.32
N SER A 185 -2.39 12.19 -11.47
CA SER A 185 -3.05 12.89 -12.59
C SER A 185 -3.10 12.05 -13.87
N GLY A 186 -2.24 11.03 -14.00
CA GLY A 186 -2.20 10.16 -15.17
C GLY A 186 -3.47 9.34 -15.35
N ARG A 187 -4.21 9.05 -14.27
CA ARG A 187 -5.43 8.23 -14.31
C ARG A 187 -6.37 8.52 -13.15
N ALA A 188 -7.68 8.44 -13.40
CA ALA A 188 -8.67 8.40 -12.33
C ALA A 188 -8.74 7.01 -11.69
N TYR A 189 -8.80 6.95 -10.36
CA TYR A 189 -8.98 5.73 -9.60
C TYR A 189 -10.43 5.24 -9.63
N ILE A 190 -10.62 3.94 -9.85
CA ILE A 190 -11.94 3.32 -10.00
C ILE A 190 -12.04 1.94 -9.33
N TYR A 191 -10.99 1.49 -8.64
CA TYR A 191 -10.87 0.16 -8.05
C TYR A 191 -10.57 0.24 -6.54
N ASP A 192 -11.27 1.13 -5.83
CA ASP A 192 -11.15 1.35 -4.37
C ASP A 192 -9.77 1.83 -3.88
N GLU A 193 -8.91 2.36 -4.76
CA GLU A 193 -7.63 2.94 -4.34
C GLU A 193 -7.83 4.09 -3.34
N ASP A 194 -8.89 4.88 -3.51
CA ASP A 194 -9.27 5.98 -2.62
C ASP A 194 -9.63 5.48 -1.21
N GLN A 195 -10.39 4.39 -1.10
CA GLN A 195 -10.78 3.81 0.19
C GLN A 195 -9.58 3.23 0.94
N ARG A 196 -8.68 2.54 0.23
CA ARG A 196 -7.47 1.95 0.84
C ARG A 196 -6.49 3.02 1.30
N MET A 197 -6.27 4.06 0.48
CA MET A 197 -5.49 5.23 0.92
C MET A 197 -6.14 5.94 2.11
N ALA A 198 -7.47 6.03 2.16
CA ALA A 198 -8.17 6.60 3.30
C ALA A 198 -7.96 5.78 4.59
N GLN A 199 -7.96 4.44 4.53
CA GLN A 199 -7.65 3.60 5.71
C GLN A 199 -6.21 3.80 6.19
N ALA A 200 -5.25 3.90 5.26
CA ALA A 200 -3.87 4.23 5.61
C ALA A 200 -3.77 5.59 6.33
N ALA A 201 -4.47 6.61 5.84
CA ALA A 201 -4.54 7.91 6.49
C ALA A 201 -5.20 7.81 7.88
N VAL A 202 -6.27 7.03 8.03
CA VAL A 202 -6.92 6.76 9.33
C VAL A 202 -5.94 6.11 10.31
N ALA A 203 -5.16 5.13 9.89
CA ALA A 203 -4.15 4.48 10.73
C ALA A 203 -3.10 5.48 11.22
N ILE A 204 -2.60 6.36 10.34
CA ILE A 204 -1.69 7.45 10.70
C ILE A 204 -2.34 8.40 11.71
N LEU A 205 -3.58 8.83 11.47
CA LEU A 205 -4.30 9.76 12.34
C LEU A 205 -4.63 9.14 13.71
N ASN A 206 -4.95 7.84 13.78
CA ASN A 206 -5.20 7.13 15.04
C ASN A 206 -3.99 7.18 15.99
N ARG A 207 -2.78 7.40 15.47
CA ARG A 207 -1.58 7.57 16.31
C ARG A 207 -1.62 8.85 17.14
N ASN A 208 -2.41 9.84 16.72
CA ASN A 208 -2.59 11.12 17.41
C ASN A 208 -1.25 11.81 17.78
N LEU A 209 -0.27 11.73 16.88
CA LEU A 209 1.04 12.37 17.04
C LEU A 209 1.20 13.62 16.16
N LEU A 210 0.32 13.80 15.16
CA LEU A 210 0.39 14.94 14.25
C LEU A 210 -0.25 16.17 14.87
N GLU A 211 0.43 17.31 14.78
CA GLU A 211 -0.07 18.59 15.27
C GLU A 211 -1.19 19.12 14.37
N GLN A 212 -2.13 19.85 14.96
CA GLN A 212 -3.23 20.48 14.23
C GLN A 212 -2.75 21.32 13.03
N ALA A 213 -1.68 22.11 13.20
CA ALA A 213 -1.12 22.92 12.11
C ALA A 213 -0.62 22.06 10.93
N ALA A 214 -0.06 20.88 11.20
CA ALA A 214 0.36 19.94 10.15
C ALA A 214 -0.85 19.35 9.42
N LEU A 215 -1.93 19.04 10.14
CA LEU A 215 -3.18 18.55 9.55
C LEU A 215 -3.88 19.61 8.69
N GLU A 216 -3.92 20.86 9.16
CA GLU A 216 -4.44 22.00 8.41
C GLU A 216 -3.66 22.22 7.11
N ALA A 217 -2.32 22.23 7.18
CA ALA A 217 -1.46 22.38 6.02
C ALA A 217 -1.64 21.23 5.02
N TRP A 218 -1.78 20.00 5.52
CA TRP A 218 -2.01 18.82 4.68
C TRP A 218 -3.34 18.88 3.93
N VAL A 219 -4.45 19.20 4.61
CA VAL A 219 -5.76 19.32 3.94
C VAL A 219 -5.76 20.50 2.96
N ALA A 220 -5.13 21.63 3.33
CA ALA A 220 -4.99 22.79 2.44
C ALA A 220 -4.18 22.46 1.17
N GLN A 221 -3.15 21.60 1.28
CA GLN A 221 -2.40 21.10 0.12
C GLN A 221 -3.31 20.35 -0.86
N LEU A 222 -4.14 19.43 -0.36
CA LEU A 222 -5.08 18.66 -1.19
C LEU A 222 -6.13 19.59 -1.82
N GLN A 223 -6.67 20.54 -1.05
CA GLN A 223 -7.63 21.53 -1.56
C GLN A 223 -7.03 22.40 -2.67
N THR A 224 -5.81 22.88 -2.47
CA THR A 224 -5.07 23.68 -3.47
C THR A 224 -4.75 22.85 -4.72
N ALA A 225 -4.51 21.55 -4.57
CA ALA A 225 -4.29 20.66 -5.70
C ALA A 225 -5.56 20.32 -6.50
N ARG A 226 -6.71 20.39 -5.86
CA ARG A 226 -8.01 20.17 -6.49
C ARG A 226 -8.50 21.38 -7.31
N SER A 227 -7.89 22.56 -7.19
CA SER A 227 -8.37 23.81 -7.81
C SER A 227 -8.69 23.67 -9.30
N GLU A 228 -9.76 24.33 -9.75
CA GLU A 228 -10.24 24.26 -11.13
C GLU A 228 -9.29 24.92 -12.15
N ASP A 229 -8.37 25.76 -11.67
CA ASP A 229 -7.34 26.36 -12.51
C ASP A 229 -6.41 25.28 -13.06
N VAL A 230 -6.33 25.20 -14.39
CA VAL A 230 -5.40 24.29 -15.06
C VAL A 230 -3.99 24.73 -14.69
N ARG A 231 -3.28 23.88 -13.96
CA ARG A 231 -1.86 24.10 -13.64
C ARG A 231 -1.05 24.15 -14.93
N ASP A 232 -0.08 25.05 -14.98
CA ASP A 232 0.84 25.17 -16.12
C ASP A 232 1.44 23.81 -16.48
N GLY A 233 1.25 23.39 -17.72
CA GLY A 233 1.78 22.14 -18.27
C GLY A 233 0.90 20.89 -18.11
N MET A 234 -0.28 20.98 -17.47
CA MET A 234 -1.24 19.86 -17.41
C MET A 234 -2.35 19.98 -18.47
N THR A 235 -2.78 18.85 -19.02
CA THR A 235 -3.99 18.77 -19.83
C THR A 235 -5.25 18.88 -18.95
N LEU A 236 -6.38 19.24 -19.55
CA LEU A 236 -7.67 19.24 -18.86
C LEU A 236 -8.03 17.86 -18.30
N GLN A 237 -7.67 16.79 -19.02
CA GLN A 237 -7.91 15.42 -18.59
C GLN A 237 -7.11 15.07 -17.34
N GLU A 238 -5.80 15.36 -17.33
CA GLU A 238 -4.94 15.12 -16.16
C GLU A 238 -5.41 15.90 -14.93
N ASN A 239 -5.79 17.17 -15.13
CA ASN A 239 -6.36 17.98 -14.05
C ASN A 239 -7.68 17.36 -13.53
N SER A 240 -8.54 16.89 -14.44
CA SER A 240 -9.81 16.25 -14.07
C SER A 240 -9.60 14.95 -13.29
N HIS A 241 -8.64 14.10 -13.70
CA HIS A 241 -8.27 12.89 -12.98
C HIS A 241 -7.80 13.21 -11.56
N MET A 242 -6.84 14.13 -11.43
CA MET A 242 -6.31 14.54 -10.12
C MET A 242 -7.41 15.12 -9.23
N SER A 243 -8.26 16.00 -9.76
CA SER A 243 -9.37 16.60 -9.02
C SER A 243 -10.38 15.56 -8.53
N VAL A 244 -10.70 14.55 -9.36
CA VAL A 244 -11.55 13.42 -8.97
C VAL A 244 -10.88 12.56 -7.90
N ASN A 245 -9.61 12.19 -8.07
CA ASN A 245 -8.87 11.36 -7.12
C ASN A 245 -8.80 12.01 -5.73
N ILE A 246 -8.45 13.30 -5.67
CA ILE A 246 -8.42 14.08 -4.42
C ILE A 246 -9.82 14.14 -3.78
N ARG A 247 -10.85 14.44 -4.57
CA ARG A 247 -12.23 14.52 -4.06
C ARG A 247 -12.69 13.18 -3.50
N MET A 248 -12.46 12.09 -4.21
CA MET A 248 -12.87 10.75 -3.78
C MET A 248 -12.14 10.34 -2.51
N PHE A 249 -10.82 10.53 -2.44
CA PHE A 249 -10.05 10.29 -1.23
C PHE A 249 -10.58 11.09 -0.02
N MET A 250 -10.83 12.40 -0.17
CA MET A 250 -11.34 13.23 0.92
C MET A 250 -12.75 12.79 1.37
N GLN A 251 -13.62 12.38 0.44
CA GLN A 251 -14.94 11.84 0.76
C GLN A 251 -14.84 10.50 1.51
N SER A 252 -14.03 9.58 1.01
CA SER A 252 -13.79 8.27 1.63
C SER A 252 -13.19 8.43 3.04
N LEU A 253 -12.22 9.33 3.21
CA LEU A 253 -11.65 9.66 4.52
C LEU A 253 -12.68 10.29 5.46
N TYR A 254 -13.47 11.26 4.98
CA TYR A 254 -14.54 11.88 5.78
C TYR A 254 -15.50 10.81 6.31
N PHE A 255 -15.95 9.90 5.46
CA PHE A 255 -16.85 8.83 5.88
C PHE A 255 -16.19 7.82 6.82
N ALA A 256 -14.90 7.52 6.64
CA ALA A 256 -14.15 6.64 7.52
C ALA A 256 -13.98 7.21 8.93
N VAL A 257 -13.87 8.55 9.07
CA VAL A 257 -13.69 9.22 10.37
C VAL A 257 -14.96 9.80 10.97
N ARG A 258 -16.10 9.74 10.25
CA ARG A 258 -17.34 10.48 10.60
C ARG A 258 -17.84 10.25 12.03
N ASN A 259 -17.65 9.05 12.57
CA ASN A 259 -18.12 8.62 13.89
C ASN A 259 -16.98 8.48 14.93
N LYS A 260 -15.76 8.90 14.59
CA LYS A 260 -14.61 8.85 15.51
C LYS A 260 -14.58 10.15 16.31
N GLU A 261 -14.73 10.04 17.63
CA GLU A 261 -14.81 11.20 18.53
C GLU A 261 -13.48 11.57 19.20
N GLY A 262 -12.50 10.65 19.22
CA GLY A 262 -11.17 10.94 19.78
C GLY A 262 -10.34 11.86 18.88
N GLU A 263 -9.40 12.60 19.46
CA GLU A 263 -8.44 13.37 18.65
C GLU A 263 -7.61 12.45 17.73
N PRO A 264 -7.25 12.90 16.50
CA PRO A 264 -7.51 14.23 15.93
C PRO A 264 -8.80 14.30 15.07
N PHE A 265 -9.69 13.31 15.19
CA PHE A 265 -10.77 13.11 14.21
C PHE A 265 -11.81 14.24 14.11
N PRO A 266 -12.23 14.92 15.21
CA PRO A 266 -13.12 16.07 15.11
C PRO A 266 -12.55 17.21 14.25
N VAL A 267 -11.26 17.52 14.41
CA VAL A 267 -10.54 18.55 13.64
C VAL A 267 -10.46 18.12 12.17
N VAL A 268 -10.00 16.90 11.90
CA VAL A 268 -9.87 16.39 10.52
C VAL A 268 -11.22 16.39 9.80
N ARG A 269 -12.30 15.96 10.46
CA ARG A 269 -13.66 15.95 9.90
C ARG A 269 -14.12 17.36 9.52
N SER A 270 -13.84 18.36 10.36
CA SER A 270 -14.14 19.76 10.08
C SER A 270 -13.35 20.29 8.88
N LEU A 271 -12.04 20.02 8.82
CA LEU A 271 -11.17 20.42 7.71
C LEU A 271 -11.62 19.81 6.39
N LEU A 272 -11.92 18.50 6.36
CA LEU A 272 -12.39 17.80 5.17
C LEU A 272 -13.73 18.36 4.69
N LEU A 273 -14.67 18.62 5.60
CA LEU A 273 -15.98 19.17 5.24
C LEU A 273 -15.84 20.56 4.61
N LYS A 274 -15.02 21.45 5.21
CA LYS A 274 -14.72 22.78 4.65
C LYS A 274 -14.08 22.67 3.26
N ALA A 275 -13.10 21.79 3.09
CA ALA A 275 -12.40 21.56 1.82
C ALA A 275 -13.30 20.95 0.72
N LEU A 276 -14.29 20.13 1.11
CA LEU A 276 -15.23 19.50 0.18
C LEU A 276 -16.33 20.45 -0.28
N VAL A 277 -16.88 21.26 0.63
CA VAL A 277 -18.06 22.12 0.40
C VAL A 277 -17.71 23.53 -0.10
N GLY A 278 -16.47 24.00 0.12
CA GLY A 278 -16.01 25.28 -0.42
C GLY A 278 -16.44 26.52 0.39
N GLY A 279 -16.41 26.45 1.72
CA GLY A 279 -16.72 27.59 2.60
C GLY A 279 -16.63 27.24 4.09
N GLU A 280 -16.62 28.26 4.97
CA GLU A 280 -16.65 28.10 6.43
C GLU A 280 -17.94 27.39 6.86
N VAL A 281 -17.78 26.22 7.50
CA VAL A 281 -18.83 25.53 8.28
C VAL A 281 -18.90 26.13 9.67
#